data_AF-A0A0G1U0U1-F1
#
_entry.id   AF-A0A0G1U0U1-F1
#
_cell.length_a   1.000
_cell.length_b   1.000
_cell.length_c   1.000
_cell.angle_alpha   90.00
_cell.angle_beta   90.00
_cell.angle_gamma   90.00
#
_symmetry.space_group_name_H-M   'P 1'
#
loop_
_entity.id
_entity.type
_entity.pdbx_description
1 polymer ?
#
loop_
_entity_poly.entity_id
_entity_poly.type
_entity_poly.pdbx_seq_one_letter_code
_entity_poly.pdbx_strand_id
1 'polypeptide(L)'
;MKGQIDMIFTPKPQHTKILLGIFGIAAIAGIAIFINTKTRGDTQTAMSDKSPSIEELQQEMSRIAQYEFEHGCVEKNERGQDVFCGESKQEVDAAEARYNAAVKASTMPDPSTQQSDLNAIRNFIGDQGLVLEYSRSQSPANFDVGVLTKLSDYGDEKIEKPEAWKRMVNIYRATKEIENTCQVYEYEVYPKTHDLIEVRVVYPDNYQGKCTKGDLFSPKTSEAKIKEVGQAYLKNLGLTQSFTVTPVDDMSRWQWKWQDADYKLSDGLVGRSAVDSKPTIRIFISSSGKLLQYNNTIPLFEN
;
A
#
# COMPACT_ATOMS: atom_id res chain seq x y z
N MET A 1 64.84 20.69 -24.68
CA MET A 1 63.76 20.05 -25.47
C MET A 1 62.47 20.24 -24.70
N LYS A 2 61.53 21.00 -25.28
CA LYS A 2 60.18 21.25 -24.73
C LYS A 2 59.32 20.03 -25.05
N GLY A 3 58.74 19.42 -24.03
CA GLY A 3 57.74 18.36 -24.16
C GLY A 3 56.46 18.83 -23.47
N GLN A 4 55.54 19.34 -24.28
CA GLN A 4 54.18 19.75 -23.93
C GLN A 4 53.33 18.47 -23.97
N ILE A 5 52.73 18.08 -22.85
CA ILE A 5 51.74 17.00 -22.82
C ILE A 5 50.39 17.65 -22.53
N ASP A 6 49.55 17.67 -23.56
CA ASP A 6 48.19 18.16 -23.51
C ASP A 6 47.36 17.33 -22.52
N MET A 7 46.75 18.04 -21.56
CA MET A 7 45.70 17.49 -20.71
C MET A 7 44.43 17.33 -21.56
N ILE A 8 44.15 16.11 -21.99
CA ILE A 8 42.84 15.75 -22.53
C ILE A 8 41.85 15.74 -21.36
N PHE A 9 41.09 16.83 -21.24
CA PHE A 9 39.86 16.89 -20.46
C PHE A 9 38.84 15.94 -21.11
N THR A 10 38.78 14.69 -20.66
CA THR A 10 37.59 13.87 -20.83
C THR A 10 36.50 14.40 -19.90
N PRO A 11 35.31 14.78 -20.39
CA PRO A 11 34.22 15.16 -19.51
C PRO A 11 33.85 13.94 -18.67
N LYS A 12 33.77 14.12 -17.35
CA LYS A 12 33.19 13.13 -16.43
C LYS A 12 31.83 12.69 -16.99
N PRO A 13 31.49 11.38 -16.99
CA PRO A 13 30.13 10.96 -17.25
C PRO A 13 29.25 11.65 -16.21
N GLN A 14 28.32 12.48 -16.69
CA GLN A 14 27.31 13.09 -15.83
C GLN A 14 26.60 11.97 -15.11
N HIS A 15 26.70 11.98 -13.78
CA HIS A 15 25.88 11.14 -12.93
C HIS A 15 24.43 11.29 -13.38
N THR A 16 23.88 10.19 -13.88
CA THR A 16 22.45 10.00 -14.09
C THR A 16 21.77 10.37 -12.76
N LYS A 17 21.19 11.56 -12.68
CA LYS A 17 20.36 11.94 -11.54
C LYS A 17 19.15 11.02 -11.60
N ILE A 18 19.18 9.96 -10.80
CA ILE A 18 18.02 9.13 -10.52
C ILE A 18 17.00 10.08 -9.88
N LEU A 19 15.97 10.45 -10.63
CA LEU A 19 14.83 11.23 -10.16
C LEU A 19 14.02 10.36 -9.19
N LEU A 20 14.46 10.33 -7.93
CA LEU A 20 13.75 9.72 -6.80
C LEU A 20 12.72 10.67 -6.16
N GLY A 21 12.36 11.76 -6.86
CA GLY A 21 11.66 12.91 -6.26
C GLY A 21 10.15 13.00 -6.46
N ILE A 22 9.52 12.25 -7.38
CA ILE A 22 8.11 12.54 -7.79
C ILE A 22 7.27 11.27 -7.97
N PHE A 23 7.42 10.28 -7.10
CA PHE A 23 6.50 9.14 -7.09
C PHE A 23 6.07 8.79 -5.67
N GLY A 24 5.44 9.76 -5.00
CA GLY A 24 4.71 9.53 -3.75
C GLY A 24 3.41 8.72 -3.93
N ILE A 25 2.99 8.43 -5.16
CA ILE A 25 1.72 7.73 -5.43
C ILE A 25 1.90 6.41 -6.23
N ALA A 26 3.05 6.21 -6.90
CA ALA A 26 3.40 4.89 -7.47
C ALA A 26 3.62 3.79 -6.40
N ALA A 27 3.71 4.17 -5.12
CA ALA A 27 3.73 3.23 -4.01
C ALA A 27 2.41 2.45 -3.83
N ILE A 28 1.31 2.89 -4.45
CA ILE A 28 -0.01 2.26 -4.31
C ILE A 28 -0.17 1.02 -5.23
N ALA A 29 0.70 0.82 -6.22
CA ALA A 29 0.62 -0.32 -7.15
C ALA A 29 1.84 -1.28 -7.13
N GLY A 30 2.91 -0.99 -6.37
CA GLY A 30 4.04 -1.93 -6.24
C GLY A 30 4.76 -2.26 -7.56
N ILE A 31 4.88 -1.33 -8.50
CA ILE A 31 5.60 -1.51 -9.76
C ILE A 31 6.88 -0.65 -9.75
N ALA A 32 8.04 -1.30 -9.81
CA ALA A 32 9.32 -0.64 -10.03
C ALA A 32 9.41 -0.12 -11.47
N ILE A 33 9.63 1.17 -11.64
CA ILE A 33 9.80 1.81 -12.95
C ILE A 33 11.23 1.52 -13.45
N PHE A 34 11.37 0.70 -14.50
CA PHE A 34 12.61 0.59 -15.27
C PHE A 34 12.53 1.49 -16.50
N ILE A 35 13.35 2.54 -16.53
CA ILE A 35 13.51 3.41 -17.69
C ILE A 35 14.41 2.69 -18.68
N ASN A 36 13.87 2.23 -19.81
CA ASN A 36 14.65 1.80 -20.96
C ASN A 36 14.52 2.86 -22.05
N THR A 37 15.57 3.65 -22.27
CA THR A 37 15.63 4.64 -23.34
C THR A 37 15.85 3.94 -24.68
N LYS A 38 14.76 3.60 -25.37
CA LYS A 38 14.83 3.22 -26.78
C LYS A 38 13.96 4.15 -27.63
N THR A 39 14.64 5.05 -28.32
CA THR A 39 14.10 5.93 -29.35
C THR A 39 13.59 5.11 -30.54
N ARG A 40 12.31 5.26 -30.88
CA ARG A 40 11.71 4.95 -32.18
C ARG A 40 10.43 5.78 -32.25
N GLY A 41 10.28 6.73 -33.16
CA GLY A 41 10.39 6.61 -34.61
C GLY A 41 8.95 6.71 -35.13
N ASP A 42 8.57 7.91 -35.57
CA ASP A 42 7.19 8.27 -35.92
C ASP A 42 6.60 7.31 -36.95
N THR A 43 5.46 6.71 -36.60
CA THR A 43 4.55 6.11 -37.57
C THR A 43 3.13 6.33 -37.07
N GLN A 44 2.45 7.29 -37.71
CA GLN A 44 1.01 7.49 -37.58
C GLN A 44 0.31 6.16 -37.83
N THR A 45 -0.35 5.62 -36.80
CA THR A 45 -1.19 4.43 -36.91
C THR A 45 -2.63 4.85 -36.70
N ALA A 46 -3.50 4.31 -37.55
CA ALA A 46 -4.94 4.54 -37.62
C ALA A 46 -5.62 4.51 -36.24
N MET A 47 -6.63 5.37 -36.06
CA MET A 47 -7.53 5.36 -34.90
C MET A 47 -8.20 4.00 -34.78
N SER A 48 -7.69 3.19 -33.85
CA SER A 48 -8.31 1.95 -33.42
C SER A 48 -9.29 2.30 -32.29
N ASP A 49 -10.54 1.84 -32.40
CA ASP A 49 -11.59 1.87 -31.35
C ASP A 49 -11.22 1.04 -30.09
N LYS A 50 -9.94 0.77 -29.88
CA LYS A 50 -9.45 0.05 -28.70
C LYS A 50 -9.20 1.05 -27.59
N SER A 51 -9.88 0.85 -26.46
CA SER A 51 -9.48 1.49 -25.21
C SER A 51 -7.99 1.21 -24.96
N PRO A 52 -7.21 2.21 -24.52
CA PRO A 52 -5.78 2.05 -24.29
C PRO A 52 -5.53 0.98 -23.21
N SER A 53 -4.47 0.20 -23.40
CA SER A 53 -3.96 -0.76 -22.42
C SER A 53 -3.41 -0.04 -21.17
N ILE A 54 -3.21 -0.79 -20.09
CA ILE A 54 -2.62 -0.26 -18.86
C ILE A 54 -1.19 0.22 -19.10
N GLU A 55 -0.42 -0.50 -19.90
CA GLU A 55 0.94 -0.11 -20.27
C GLU A 55 0.95 1.19 -21.09
N GLU A 56 0.00 1.38 -22.01
CA GLU A 56 -0.14 2.63 -22.77
C GLU A 56 -0.53 3.80 -21.86
N LEU A 57 -1.47 3.61 -20.93
CA LEU A 57 -1.86 4.63 -19.96
C LEU A 57 -0.72 4.97 -18.99
N GLN A 58 0.09 3.98 -18.59
CA GLN A 58 1.27 4.21 -17.75
C GLN A 58 2.32 5.05 -18.48
N GLN A 59 2.56 4.76 -19.75
CA GLN A 59 3.47 5.52 -20.60
C GLN A 59 2.94 6.95 -20.84
N GLU A 60 1.64 7.10 -21.08
CA GLU A 60 0.98 8.40 -21.23
C GLU A 60 1.13 9.26 -19.97
N MET A 61 0.80 8.70 -18.79
CA MET A 61 0.95 9.38 -17.50
C MET A 61 2.40 9.82 -17.26
N SER A 62 3.36 8.93 -17.53
CA SER A 62 4.79 9.24 -17.38
C SER A 62 5.23 10.36 -18.33
N ARG A 63 4.77 10.35 -19.58
CA ARG A 63 5.06 11.37 -20.58
C ARG A 63 4.47 12.73 -20.21
N ILE A 64 3.22 12.77 -19.75
CA ILE A 64 2.56 14.00 -19.30
C ILE A 64 3.27 14.57 -18.07
N ALA A 65 3.53 13.73 -17.06
CA ALA A 65 4.25 14.17 -15.86
C ALA A 65 5.64 14.74 -16.18
N GLN A 66 6.38 14.10 -17.09
CA GLN A 66 7.68 14.62 -17.51
C GLN A 66 7.56 15.95 -18.26
N TYR A 67 6.62 16.06 -19.20
CA TYR A 67 6.41 17.28 -19.97
C TYR A 67 6.02 18.45 -19.06
N GLU A 68 5.05 18.23 -18.15
CA GLU A 68 4.59 19.23 -17.18
C GLU A 68 5.67 19.60 -16.17
N PHE A 69 6.61 18.70 -15.88
CA PHE A 69 7.72 19.01 -14.99
C PHE A 69 8.74 19.93 -15.65
N GLU A 70 8.98 19.73 -16.94
CA GLU A 70 9.95 20.50 -17.72
C GLU A 70 9.40 21.85 -18.22
N HIS A 71 8.10 21.93 -18.51
CA HIS A 71 7.48 23.07 -19.19
C HIS A 71 6.32 23.72 -18.43
N GLY A 72 5.79 23.03 -17.42
CA GLY A 72 4.61 23.45 -16.67
C GLY A 72 4.92 24.18 -15.37
N CYS A 73 3.92 24.25 -14.50
CA CYS A 73 3.99 24.83 -13.17
C CYS A 73 4.47 23.79 -12.16
N VAL A 74 5.62 24.09 -11.54
CA VAL A 74 6.17 23.33 -10.41
C VAL A 74 6.52 24.29 -9.28
N GLU A 75 6.10 23.97 -8.07
CA GLU A 75 6.38 24.74 -6.86
C GLU A 75 7.01 23.87 -5.77
N LYS A 76 7.57 24.51 -4.74
CA LYS A 76 8.10 23.81 -3.56
C LYS A 76 7.02 23.69 -2.50
N ASN A 77 6.70 22.47 -2.07
CA ASN A 77 5.84 22.25 -0.91
C ASN A 77 6.55 22.61 0.41
N GLU A 78 5.86 22.51 1.54
CA GLU A 78 6.39 22.80 2.89
C GLU A 78 7.65 21.98 3.26
N ARG A 79 7.91 20.88 2.55
CA ARG A 79 9.08 20.00 2.73
C ARG A 79 10.20 20.29 1.73
N GLY A 80 10.08 21.34 0.92
CA GLY A 80 11.04 21.68 -0.12
C GLY A 80 11.05 20.70 -1.31
N GLN A 81 9.98 19.92 -1.48
CA GLN A 81 9.83 18.98 -2.59
C GLN A 81 9.11 19.67 -3.76
N ASP A 82 9.53 19.36 -4.98
CA ASP A 82 8.86 19.82 -6.19
C ASP A 82 7.50 19.14 -6.34
N VAL A 83 6.44 19.94 -6.51
CA VAL A 83 5.06 19.49 -6.73
C VAL A 83 4.43 20.28 -7.87
N PHE A 84 3.58 19.63 -8.66
CA PHE A 84 2.84 20.31 -9.73
C PHE A 84 1.83 21.31 -9.16
N CYS A 85 1.66 22.44 -9.83
CA CYS A 85 0.69 23.49 -9.50
C CYS A 85 -0.21 23.85 -10.68
N GLY A 86 -1.28 24.61 -10.42
CA GLY A 86 -2.15 25.15 -11.47
C GLY A 86 -2.71 24.10 -12.44
N GLU A 87 -2.66 24.41 -13.74
CA GLU A 87 -3.12 23.53 -14.83
C GLU A 87 -2.27 22.26 -14.95
N SER A 88 -0.95 22.37 -14.77
CA SER A 88 -0.03 21.21 -14.77
C SER A 88 -0.42 20.14 -13.77
N LYS A 89 -0.87 20.55 -12.58
CA LYS A 89 -1.40 19.61 -11.58
C LYS A 89 -2.65 18.90 -12.11
N GLN A 90 -3.58 19.63 -12.72
CA GLN A 90 -4.82 19.06 -13.22
C GLN A 90 -4.56 18.06 -14.34
N GLU A 91 -3.61 18.33 -15.24
CA GLU A 91 -3.25 17.43 -16.33
C GLU A 91 -2.62 16.13 -15.83
N VAL A 92 -1.67 16.23 -14.89
CA VAL A 92 -1.03 15.07 -14.27
C VAL A 92 -2.04 14.26 -13.47
N ASP A 93 -2.86 14.90 -12.62
CA ASP A 93 -3.90 14.23 -11.83
C ASP A 93 -4.92 13.52 -12.75
N ALA A 94 -5.28 14.13 -13.89
CA ALA A 94 -6.21 13.53 -14.84
C ALA A 94 -5.60 12.29 -15.55
N ALA A 95 -4.32 12.33 -15.90
CA ALA A 95 -3.61 11.20 -16.49
C ALA A 95 -3.48 10.04 -15.48
N GLU A 96 -3.11 10.37 -14.24
CA GLU A 96 -3.06 9.43 -13.13
C GLU A 96 -4.43 8.79 -12.86
N ALA A 97 -5.51 9.59 -12.86
CA ALA A 97 -6.87 9.08 -12.67
C ALA A 97 -7.28 8.07 -13.75
N ARG A 98 -6.90 8.31 -15.02
CA ARG A 98 -7.16 7.35 -16.12
C ARG A 98 -6.41 6.04 -15.91
N TYR A 99 -5.11 6.11 -15.60
CA TYR A 99 -4.30 4.93 -15.31
C TYR A 99 -4.87 4.14 -14.12
N ASN A 100 -5.15 4.81 -13.01
CA ASN A 100 -5.70 4.19 -11.80
C ASN A 100 -7.07 3.54 -12.05
N ALA A 101 -7.93 4.17 -12.86
CA ALA A 101 -9.21 3.59 -13.24
C ALA A 101 -9.06 2.30 -14.07
N ALA A 102 -8.10 2.27 -15.00
CA ALA A 102 -7.82 1.07 -15.80
C ALA A 102 -7.22 -0.06 -14.97
N VAL A 103 -6.26 0.25 -14.08
CA VAL A 103 -5.70 -0.72 -13.13
C VAL A 103 -6.79 -1.29 -12.24
N LYS A 104 -7.63 -0.43 -11.65
CA LYS A 104 -8.78 -0.83 -10.84
C LYS A 104 -9.71 -1.77 -11.62
N ALA A 105 -10.07 -1.43 -12.85
CA ALA A 105 -10.94 -2.28 -13.67
C ALA A 105 -10.31 -3.64 -13.98
N SER A 106 -9.00 -3.70 -14.27
CA SER A 106 -8.30 -4.96 -14.59
C SER A 106 -8.08 -5.89 -13.41
N THR A 107 -8.04 -5.33 -12.19
CA THR A 107 -7.80 -6.08 -10.96
C THR A 107 -9.09 -6.36 -10.19
N MET A 108 -10.20 -5.80 -10.64
CA MET A 108 -11.48 -5.94 -9.97
C MET A 108 -11.87 -7.42 -9.87
N PRO A 109 -12.20 -7.91 -8.66
CA PRO A 109 -12.63 -9.29 -8.49
C PRO A 109 -13.93 -9.56 -9.24
N ASP A 110 -14.14 -10.81 -9.64
CA ASP A 110 -15.44 -11.20 -10.16
C ASP A 110 -16.54 -10.99 -9.09
N PRO A 111 -17.83 -10.87 -9.51
CA PRO A 111 -18.90 -10.55 -8.57
C PRO A 111 -19.04 -11.53 -7.40
N SER A 112 -18.69 -12.81 -7.58
CA SER A 112 -18.81 -13.80 -6.52
C SER A 112 -17.71 -13.65 -5.47
N THR A 113 -16.45 -13.48 -5.90
CA THR A 113 -15.34 -13.17 -5.00
C THR A 113 -15.58 -11.85 -4.28
N GLN A 114 -16.02 -10.81 -5.02
CA GLN A 114 -16.33 -9.52 -4.41
C GLN A 114 -17.40 -9.65 -3.33
N GLN A 115 -18.48 -10.39 -3.58
CA GLN A 115 -19.54 -10.56 -2.59
C GLN A 115 -19.05 -11.30 -1.34
N SER A 116 -18.22 -12.33 -1.50
CA SER A 116 -17.62 -13.06 -0.38
C SER A 116 -16.68 -12.18 0.46
N ASP A 117 -15.83 -11.38 -0.19
CA ASP A 117 -14.93 -10.43 0.49
C ASP A 117 -15.72 -9.40 1.29
N LEU A 118 -16.78 -8.83 0.68
CA LEU A 118 -17.67 -7.87 1.35
C LEU A 118 -18.38 -8.49 2.56
N ASN A 119 -18.79 -9.75 2.46
CA ASN A 119 -19.43 -10.47 3.57
C ASN A 119 -18.43 -10.70 4.72
N ALA A 120 -17.19 -11.09 4.41
CA ALA A 120 -16.15 -11.26 5.41
C ALA A 120 -15.88 -9.95 6.19
N ILE A 121 -15.78 -8.83 5.48
CA ILE A 121 -15.59 -7.51 6.11
C ILE A 121 -16.78 -7.13 7.00
N ARG A 122 -18.02 -7.29 6.51
CA ARG A 122 -19.25 -6.97 7.27
C ARG A 122 -19.39 -7.82 8.52
N ASN A 123 -19.04 -9.11 8.43
CA ASN A 123 -19.04 -10.02 9.56
C ASN A 123 -17.98 -9.62 10.60
N PHE A 124 -16.77 -9.25 10.15
CA PHE A 124 -15.71 -8.79 11.03
C PHE A 124 -16.12 -7.53 11.81
N ILE A 125 -16.59 -6.48 11.12
CA ILE A 125 -17.02 -5.23 11.75
C ILE A 125 -18.30 -5.41 12.57
N GLY A 126 -19.12 -6.41 12.24
CA GLY A 126 -20.44 -6.59 12.85
C GLY A 126 -21.49 -5.61 12.32
N ASP A 127 -21.29 -5.05 11.12
CA ASP A 127 -22.21 -4.12 10.46
C ASP A 127 -22.54 -4.61 9.04
N GLN A 128 -23.74 -5.16 8.87
CA GLN A 128 -24.22 -5.63 7.56
C GLN A 128 -24.60 -4.47 6.61
N GLY A 129 -24.81 -3.27 7.15
CA GLY A 129 -25.10 -2.05 6.39
C GLY A 129 -23.85 -1.31 5.91
N LEU A 130 -22.66 -1.83 6.18
CA LEU A 130 -21.40 -1.20 5.78
C LEU A 130 -21.31 -1.11 4.25
N VAL A 131 -21.08 0.11 3.79
CA VAL A 131 -20.87 0.44 2.37
C VAL A 131 -19.37 0.50 2.13
N LEU A 132 -18.93 -0.30 1.16
CA LEU A 132 -17.53 -0.52 0.82
C LEU A 132 -17.34 -0.33 -0.67
N GLU A 133 -16.25 0.31 -1.03
CA GLU A 133 -15.81 0.45 -2.41
C GLU A 133 -14.54 -0.34 -2.62
N TYR A 134 -14.50 -1.12 -3.69
CA TYR A 134 -13.25 -1.72 -4.15
C TYR A 134 -12.27 -0.60 -4.54
N SER A 135 -11.03 -0.73 -4.11
CA SER A 135 -9.94 0.21 -4.44
C SER A 135 -9.04 -0.38 -5.52
N ARG A 136 -8.38 -1.51 -5.20
CA ARG A 136 -7.33 -2.14 -6.02
C ARG A 136 -6.98 -3.53 -5.47
N SER A 137 -6.14 -4.27 -6.20
CA SER A 137 -5.48 -5.46 -5.68
C SER A 137 -3.97 -5.29 -5.73
N GLN A 138 -3.28 -5.74 -4.68
CA GLN A 138 -1.83 -5.57 -4.53
C GLN A 138 -1.24 -6.70 -3.67
N SER A 139 0.08 -6.71 -3.51
CA SER A 139 0.71 -7.50 -2.45
C SER A 139 0.28 -6.98 -1.07
N PRO A 140 0.07 -7.87 -0.08
CA PRO A 140 -0.31 -7.47 1.26
C PRO A 140 0.75 -6.55 1.89
N ALA A 141 0.31 -5.52 2.63
CA ALA A 141 1.21 -4.49 3.13
C ALA A 141 2.17 -4.99 4.22
N ASN A 142 1.72 -5.92 5.06
CA ASN A 142 2.48 -6.50 6.18
C ASN A 142 2.73 -8.00 5.96
N PHE A 143 3.17 -8.36 4.74
CA PHE A 143 3.61 -9.73 4.44
C PHE A 143 4.62 -9.76 3.29
N ASP A 144 5.85 -10.17 3.61
CA ASP A 144 6.95 -10.29 2.66
C ASP A 144 7.84 -11.47 3.02
N VAL A 145 7.60 -12.60 2.35
CA VAL A 145 8.40 -13.83 2.44
C VAL A 145 9.15 -14.04 1.13
N GLY A 146 10.45 -14.26 1.20
CA GLY A 146 11.25 -14.60 0.02
C GLY A 146 12.67 -15.02 0.33
N VAL A 147 13.48 -15.13 -0.71
CA VAL A 147 14.90 -15.50 -0.62
C VAL A 147 15.72 -14.22 -0.48
N LEU A 148 16.48 -14.11 0.61
CA LEU A 148 17.38 -12.98 0.83
C LEU A 148 18.67 -13.17 0.03
N THR A 149 18.93 -12.26 -0.89
CA THR A 149 20.18 -12.17 -1.63
C THR A 149 20.94 -10.93 -1.17
N LYS A 150 22.14 -11.13 -0.62
CA LYS A 150 23.06 -10.02 -0.34
C LYS A 150 23.64 -9.51 -1.66
N LEU A 151 23.44 -8.22 -1.93
CA LEU A 151 23.93 -7.54 -3.12
C LEU A 151 25.28 -6.86 -2.86
N SER A 152 25.59 -6.52 -1.61
CA SER A 152 26.88 -5.96 -1.21
C SER A 152 27.23 -6.32 0.24
N ASP A 153 28.51 -6.22 0.58
CA ASP A 153 28.99 -6.37 1.96
C ASP A 153 28.58 -5.19 2.86
N TYR A 154 28.04 -4.11 2.28
CA TYR A 154 27.60 -2.90 2.98
C TYR A 154 26.13 -2.94 3.41
N GLY A 155 25.48 -4.10 3.27
CA GLY A 155 24.12 -4.32 3.75
C GLY A 155 23.03 -4.11 2.69
N ASP A 156 23.39 -3.97 1.41
CA ASP A 156 22.41 -3.98 0.34
C ASP A 156 21.86 -5.41 0.19
N GLU A 157 20.56 -5.56 0.40
CA GLU A 157 19.87 -6.84 0.33
C GLU A 157 18.65 -6.74 -0.58
N LYS A 158 18.39 -7.83 -1.31
CA LYS A 158 17.20 -8.01 -2.14
C LYS A 158 16.46 -9.23 -1.66
N ILE A 159 15.16 -9.09 -1.45
CA ILE A 159 14.27 -10.24 -1.24
C ILE A 159 13.64 -10.59 -2.58
N GLU A 160 13.95 -11.77 -3.09
CA GLU A 160 13.28 -12.33 -4.25
C GLU A 160 12.12 -13.19 -3.78
N LYS A 161 10.88 -12.78 -4.08
CA LYS A 161 9.67 -13.54 -3.72
C LYS A 161 9.46 -14.69 -4.72
N PRO A 162 9.61 -15.97 -4.30
CA PRO A 162 9.27 -17.09 -5.16
C PRO A 162 7.78 -17.04 -5.54
N GLU A 163 7.42 -17.56 -6.71
CA GLU A 163 6.04 -17.55 -7.20
C GLU A 163 5.06 -18.17 -6.19
N ALA A 164 5.49 -19.25 -5.53
CA ALA A 164 4.71 -19.93 -4.49
C ALA A 164 4.39 -19.06 -3.26
N TRP A 165 5.10 -17.95 -3.04
CA TRP A 165 4.90 -17.00 -1.94
C TRP A 165 4.32 -15.66 -2.38
N LYS A 166 4.04 -15.49 -3.68
CA LYS A 166 3.30 -14.32 -4.13
C LYS A 166 1.87 -14.43 -3.62
N ARG A 167 1.45 -13.39 -2.90
CA ARG A 167 0.09 -13.22 -2.40
C ARG A 167 -0.45 -11.94 -2.97
N MET A 168 -1.70 -11.98 -3.41
CA MET A 168 -2.46 -10.81 -3.82
C MET A 168 -3.66 -10.71 -2.90
N VAL A 169 -3.95 -9.50 -2.44
CA VAL A 169 -5.12 -9.18 -1.63
C VAL A 169 -5.96 -8.16 -2.37
N ASN A 170 -7.28 -8.25 -2.19
CA ASN A 170 -8.23 -7.26 -2.66
C ASN A 170 -8.40 -6.19 -1.58
N ILE A 171 -8.37 -4.94 -1.98
CA ILE A 171 -8.49 -3.80 -1.07
C ILE A 171 -9.85 -3.15 -1.23
N TYR A 172 -10.54 -3.02 -0.10
CA TYR A 172 -11.82 -2.32 0.01
C TYR A 172 -11.70 -1.17 0.99
N ARG A 173 -12.48 -0.12 0.79
CA ARG A 173 -12.51 1.03 1.68
C ARG A 173 -13.91 1.38 2.08
N ALA A 174 -14.10 1.69 3.37
CA ALA A 174 -15.35 2.23 3.87
C ALA A 174 -15.58 3.63 3.29
N THR A 175 -16.82 3.91 2.90
CA THR A 175 -17.20 5.25 2.41
C THR A 175 -17.55 6.21 3.54
N LYS A 176 -17.88 5.67 4.72
CA LYS A 176 -18.18 6.45 5.92
C LYS A 176 -16.92 6.61 6.78
N GLU A 177 -16.74 7.82 7.27
CA GLU A 177 -15.70 8.12 8.27
C GLU A 177 -15.94 7.34 9.56
N ILE A 178 -14.84 7.10 10.27
CA ILE A 178 -14.85 6.44 11.58
C ILE A 178 -15.39 7.43 12.60
N GLU A 179 -16.70 7.33 12.87
CA GLU A 179 -17.40 8.27 13.74
C GLU A 179 -17.15 9.74 13.31
N ASN A 180 -16.93 10.65 14.26
CA ASN A 180 -16.58 12.03 13.99
C ASN A 180 -15.06 12.20 13.81
N THR A 181 -14.43 11.44 12.92
CA THR A 181 -13.02 11.64 12.51
C THR A 181 -12.96 11.95 11.01
N CYS A 182 -11.77 12.19 10.44
CA CYS A 182 -11.63 12.36 8.98
C CYS A 182 -11.04 11.12 8.31
N GLN A 183 -10.94 10.02 9.05
CA GLN A 183 -10.33 8.79 8.60
C GLN A 183 -11.41 7.76 8.30
N VAL A 184 -11.07 6.82 7.43
CA VAL A 184 -11.90 5.67 7.05
C VAL A 184 -11.12 4.39 7.28
N TYR A 185 -11.82 3.26 7.35
CA TYR A 185 -11.17 1.95 7.35
C TYR A 185 -10.88 1.49 5.92
N GLU A 186 -9.69 0.95 5.73
CA GLU A 186 -9.28 0.19 4.55
C GLU A 186 -9.02 -1.26 4.97
N TYR A 187 -9.50 -2.19 4.14
CA TYR A 187 -9.54 -3.63 4.41
C TYR A 187 -8.77 -4.35 3.31
N GLU A 188 -7.84 -5.22 3.68
CA GLU A 188 -7.19 -6.17 2.77
C GLU A 188 -7.79 -7.56 2.98
N VAL A 189 -8.31 -8.17 1.93
CA VAL A 189 -8.93 -9.51 1.97
C VAL A 189 -8.18 -10.45 1.03
N TYR A 190 -7.90 -11.68 1.49
CA TYR A 190 -7.25 -12.68 0.64
C TYR A 190 -8.30 -13.41 -0.21
N PRO A 191 -8.33 -13.22 -1.55
CA PRO A 191 -9.43 -13.69 -2.39
C PRO A 191 -9.58 -15.22 -2.44
N LYS A 192 -8.53 -15.98 -2.12
CA LYS A 192 -8.61 -17.45 -2.16
C LYS A 192 -9.47 -18.02 -1.04
N THR A 193 -9.41 -17.42 0.14
CA THR A 193 -10.09 -17.90 1.35
C THR A 193 -11.14 -16.92 1.88
N HIS A 194 -11.18 -15.71 1.34
CA HIS A 194 -11.98 -14.57 1.82
C HIS A 194 -11.66 -14.17 3.27
N ASP A 195 -10.47 -14.52 3.75
CA ASP A 195 -10.01 -14.09 5.06
C ASP A 195 -9.59 -12.63 5.03
N LEU A 196 -10.01 -11.90 6.06
CA LEU A 196 -9.53 -10.55 6.30
C LEU A 196 -8.07 -10.62 6.76
N ILE A 197 -7.17 -10.01 5.99
CA ILE A 197 -5.73 -10.00 6.23
C ILE A 197 -5.33 -8.77 7.02
N GLU A 198 -5.88 -7.61 6.68
CA GLU A 198 -5.56 -6.36 7.36
C GLU A 198 -6.77 -5.44 7.43
N VAL A 199 -6.88 -4.71 8.54
CA VAL A 199 -7.64 -3.46 8.59
C VAL A 199 -6.70 -2.37 9.05
N ARG A 200 -6.74 -1.22 8.39
CA ARG A 200 -5.98 -0.04 8.79
C ARG A 200 -6.83 1.21 8.68
N VAL A 201 -6.43 2.23 9.43
CA VAL A 201 -7.03 3.56 9.36
C VAL A 201 -6.26 4.39 8.36
N VAL A 202 -6.97 4.95 7.37
CA VAL A 202 -6.41 5.80 6.31
C VAL A 202 -7.25 7.06 6.16
N TYR A 203 -6.70 8.08 5.50
CA TYR A 203 -7.52 9.19 5.00
C TYR A 203 -8.20 8.78 3.68
N PRO A 204 -9.41 9.28 3.38
CA PRO A 204 -10.04 9.05 2.09
C PRO A 204 -9.24 9.72 0.97
N ASP A 205 -9.37 9.23 -0.28
CA ASP A 205 -8.55 9.69 -1.41
C ASP A 205 -8.73 11.20 -1.70
N ASN A 206 -9.89 11.77 -1.36
CA ASN A 206 -10.21 13.18 -1.57
C ASN A 206 -9.83 14.08 -0.37
N TYR A 207 -9.09 13.57 0.61
CA TYR A 207 -8.73 14.33 1.80
C TYR A 207 -7.74 15.46 1.50
N GLN A 208 -8.11 16.69 1.80
CA GLN A 208 -7.33 17.90 1.49
C GLN A 208 -6.35 18.32 2.61
N GLY A 209 -5.93 17.38 3.47
CA GLY A 209 -4.89 17.62 4.47
C GLY A 209 -5.36 18.32 5.76
N LYS A 210 -6.56 18.89 5.83
CA LYS A 210 -7.11 19.53 7.04
C LYS A 210 -8.25 18.71 7.64
N CYS A 211 -8.03 18.18 8.84
CA CYS A 211 -9.06 17.52 9.64
C CYS A 211 -9.42 18.40 10.83
N THR A 212 -10.68 18.82 10.88
CA THR A 212 -11.25 19.60 11.99
C THR A 212 -12.14 18.76 12.91
N LYS A 213 -12.23 17.45 12.64
CA LYS A 213 -13.03 16.50 13.38
C LYS A 213 -12.24 15.91 14.56
N GLY A 214 -12.89 15.05 15.33
CA GLY A 214 -12.30 14.36 16.47
C GLY A 214 -11.13 13.45 16.13
N ASP A 215 -10.54 12.88 17.17
CA ASP A 215 -9.33 12.06 17.11
C ASP A 215 -9.63 10.58 17.40
N LEU A 216 -8.74 9.69 16.96
CA LEU A 216 -8.84 8.25 17.19
C LEU A 216 -8.57 7.87 18.65
N PHE A 217 -7.98 8.75 19.47
CA PHE A 217 -7.59 8.44 20.85
C PHE A 217 -8.42 9.18 21.91
N SER A 218 -9.33 10.07 21.50
CA SER A 218 -10.16 10.90 22.37
C SER A 218 -11.66 10.83 22.02
N PRO A 219 -12.57 10.93 23.02
CA PRO A 219 -12.30 10.89 24.46
C PRO A 219 -11.84 9.50 24.90
N LYS A 220 -11.03 9.42 25.97
CA LYS A 220 -10.61 8.13 26.54
C LYS A 220 -11.82 7.39 27.12
N THR A 221 -11.86 6.08 26.94
CA THR A 221 -12.85 5.18 27.56
C THR A 221 -12.17 4.26 28.58
N SER A 222 -12.97 3.48 29.31
CA SER A 222 -12.43 2.58 30.33
C SER A 222 -11.69 1.39 29.71
N GLU A 223 -10.68 0.88 30.41
CA GLU A 223 -9.97 -0.34 30.02
C GLU A 223 -10.92 -1.52 29.79
N ALA A 224 -11.93 -1.68 30.65
CA ALA A 224 -12.94 -2.72 30.50
C ALA A 224 -13.67 -2.61 29.16
N LYS A 225 -14.04 -1.39 28.74
CA LYS A 225 -14.69 -1.17 27.45
C LYS A 225 -13.74 -1.42 26.28
N ILE A 226 -12.48 -1.00 26.39
CA ILE A 226 -11.46 -1.29 25.35
C ILE A 226 -11.31 -2.82 25.19
N LYS A 227 -11.26 -3.55 26.30
CA LYS A 227 -11.15 -5.01 26.27
C LYS A 227 -12.38 -5.70 25.69
N GLU A 228 -13.57 -5.22 26.02
CA GLU A 228 -14.83 -5.69 25.44
C GLU A 228 -14.83 -5.51 23.90
N VAL A 229 -14.40 -4.34 23.41
CA VAL A 229 -14.30 -4.07 21.96
C VAL A 229 -13.31 -5.02 21.29
N GLY A 230 -12.10 -5.18 21.84
CA GLY A 230 -11.09 -6.11 21.28
C GLY A 230 -11.59 -7.56 21.24
N GLN A 231 -12.28 -8.01 22.29
CA GLN A 231 -12.88 -9.35 22.35
C GLN A 231 -14.01 -9.55 21.32
N ALA A 232 -14.82 -8.51 21.06
CA ALA A 232 -15.87 -8.58 20.06
C ALA A 232 -15.31 -8.88 18.66
N TYR A 233 -14.24 -8.19 18.26
CA TYR A 233 -13.58 -8.46 16.97
C TYR A 233 -13.01 -9.89 16.88
N LEU A 234 -12.34 -10.37 17.95
CA LEU A 234 -11.83 -11.74 17.99
C LEU A 234 -12.94 -12.79 17.86
N LYS A 235 -14.08 -12.55 18.52
CA LYS A 235 -15.25 -13.43 18.43
C LYS A 235 -15.85 -13.45 17.03
N ASN A 236 -15.96 -12.30 16.37
CA ASN A 236 -16.49 -12.20 15.01
C ASN A 236 -15.65 -12.98 13.99
N LEU A 237 -14.35 -13.11 14.24
CA LEU A 237 -13.44 -13.89 13.41
C LEU A 237 -13.46 -15.39 13.70
N GLY A 238 -14.19 -15.85 14.73
CA GLY A 238 -14.22 -17.25 15.13
C GLY A 238 -12.88 -17.79 15.62
N LEU A 239 -11.96 -16.90 16.02
CA LEU A 239 -10.61 -17.27 16.45
C LEU A 239 -10.63 -17.93 17.82
N THR A 240 -9.94 -19.07 17.95
CA THR A 240 -9.89 -19.89 19.17
C THR A 240 -8.55 -19.78 19.89
N GLN A 241 -7.59 -19.06 19.31
CA GLN A 241 -6.25 -18.90 19.87
C GLN A 241 -6.27 -18.10 21.18
N SER A 242 -5.31 -18.38 22.05
CA SER A 242 -5.09 -17.57 23.26
C SER A 242 -4.27 -16.32 22.94
N PHE A 243 -4.86 -15.15 23.15
CA PHE A 243 -4.22 -13.86 22.88
C PHE A 243 -3.55 -13.30 24.12
N THR A 244 -2.32 -12.81 23.96
CA THR A 244 -1.71 -11.93 24.96
C THR A 244 -2.27 -10.52 24.78
N VAL A 245 -2.74 -9.92 25.87
CA VAL A 245 -3.32 -8.57 25.89
C VAL A 245 -2.43 -7.62 26.65
N THR A 246 -1.90 -6.58 26.00
CA THR A 246 -0.95 -5.64 26.60
C THR A 246 -1.29 -4.19 26.23
N PRO A 247 -1.23 -3.24 27.18
CA PRO A 247 -1.21 -1.82 26.83
C PRO A 247 0.11 -1.47 26.13
N VAL A 248 0.06 -0.49 25.22
CA VAL A 248 1.21 0.02 24.45
C VAL A 248 1.17 1.56 24.46
N ASP A 249 2.33 2.19 24.37
CA ASP A 249 2.53 3.66 24.33
C ASP A 249 1.72 4.40 25.39
N ASP A 250 2.11 4.25 26.67
CA ASP A 250 1.47 4.90 27.81
C ASP A 250 -0.05 4.69 27.87
N MET A 251 -0.50 3.47 27.53
CA MET A 251 -1.91 3.06 27.48
C MET A 251 -2.78 3.82 26.46
N SER A 252 -2.16 4.49 25.48
CA SER A 252 -2.89 5.10 24.36
C SER A 252 -3.47 4.07 23.40
N ARG A 253 -2.94 2.83 23.40
CA ARG A 253 -3.52 1.72 22.65
C ARG A 253 -3.34 0.39 23.38
N TRP A 254 -4.17 -0.57 23.02
CA TRP A 254 -4.20 -1.92 23.58
C TRP A 254 -4.00 -2.92 22.46
N GLN A 255 -3.07 -3.85 22.66
CA GLN A 255 -2.72 -4.87 21.69
C GLN A 255 -3.24 -6.23 22.13
N TRP A 256 -3.92 -6.93 21.23
CA TRP A 256 -4.09 -8.38 21.28
C TRP A 256 -3.11 -8.98 20.29
N LYS A 257 -2.29 -9.94 20.74
CA LYS A 257 -1.37 -10.65 19.85
C LYS A 257 -1.42 -12.14 20.13
N TRP A 258 -1.53 -12.90 19.05
CA TRP A 258 -1.16 -14.30 18.98
C TRP A 258 -0.13 -14.47 17.86
N GLN A 259 0.79 -15.40 18.03
CA GLN A 259 1.80 -15.74 17.04
C GLN A 259 2.18 -17.20 17.21
N ASP A 260 2.29 -17.94 16.10
CA ASP A 260 2.85 -19.28 16.12
C ASP A 260 4.36 -19.17 16.34
N ALA A 261 4.81 -19.40 17.57
CA ALA A 261 6.22 -19.30 17.93
C ALA A 261 7.08 -20.43 17.34
N ASP A 262 6.45 -21.57 17.06
CA ASP A 262 7.10 -22.80 16.62
C ASP A 262 7.21 -22.89 15.09
N TYR A 263 6.41 -22.09 14.38
CA TYR A 263 6.50 -21.99 12.93
C TYR A 263 7.91 -21.56 12.48
N LYS A 264 8.40 -22.28 11.48
CA LYS A 264 9.65 -21.98 10.77
C LYS A 264 9.37 -21.99 9.28
N LEU A 265 9.83 -20.93 8.62
CA LEU A 265 9.91 -20.93 7.16
C LEU A 265 10.83 -22.06 6.69
N SER A 266 10.55 -22.60 5.51
CA SER A 266 11.42 -23.57 4.85
C SER A 266 12.82 -23.00 4.64
N ASP A 267 13.81 -23.88 4.55
CA ASP A 267 15.21 -23.50 4.36
C ASP A 267 15.39 -22.54 3.18
N GLY A 268 16.16 -21.47 3.41
CA GLY A 268 16.47 -20.43 2.42
C GLY A 268 15.44 -19.31 2.29
N LEU A 269 14.29 -19.40 2.97
CA LEU A 269 13.30 -18.32 3.03
C LEU A 269 13.44 -17.48 4.30
N VAL A 270 13.18 -16.19 4.15
CA VAL A 270 13.12 -15.22 5.25
C VAL A 270 11.85 -14.37 5.15
N GLY A 271 11.36 -13.89 6.29
CA GLY A 271 10.37 -12.83 6.35
C GLY A 271 11.06 -11.48 6.66
N ARG A 272 10.62 -10.40 6.03
CA ARG A 272 11.24 -9.07 6.22
C ARG A 272 10.99 -8.49 7.62
N SER A 273 9.88 -8.86 8.25
CA SER A 273 9.58 -8.54 9.64
C SER A 273 9.37 -9.80 10.49
N ALA A 274 9.39 -9.63 11.82
CA ALA A 274 9.03 -10.70 12.74
C ALA A 274 7.54 -11.13 12.61
N VAL A 275 6.70 -10.32 11.96
CA VAL A 275 5.30 -10.65 11.64
C VAL A 275 5.21 -11.42 10.33
N ASP A 276 6.11 -11.14 9.37
CA ASP A 276 6.13 -11.81 8.06
C ASP A 276 6.86 -13.16 8.12
N SER A 277 7.62 -13.41 9.18
CA SER A 277 8.37 -14.66 9.35
C SER A 277 7.53 -15.78 9.95
N LYS A 278 6.37 -15.47 10.55
CA LYS A 278 5.54 -16.41 11.30
C LYS A 278 4.06 -16.04 11.23
N PRO A 279 3.14 -17.03 11.14
CA PRO A 279 1.70 -16.79 11.27
C PRO A 279 1.39 -15.98 12.53
N THR A 280 0.73 -14.85 12.35
CA THR A 280 0.48 -13.86 13.39
C THR A 280 -0.92 -13.30 13.27
N ILE A 281 -1.58 -13.11 14.42
CA ILE A 281 -2.79 -12.31 14.52
C ILE A 281 -2.53 -11.16 15.49
N ARG A 282 -2.84 -9.93 15.09
CA ARG A 282 -2.68 -8.73 15.90
C ARG A 282 -3.87 -7.79 15.75
N ILE A 283 -4.34 -7.24 16.87
CA ILE A 283 -5.34 -6.16 16.89
C ILE A 283 -4.80 -5.03 17.76
N PHE A 284 -4.96 -3.80 17.30
CA PHE A 284 -4.76 -2.59 18.10
C PHE A 284 -6.09 -1.84 18.26
N ILE A 285 -6.48 -1.59 19.51
CA ILE A 285 -7.62 -0.74 19.87
C ILE A 285 -7.09 0.53 20.56
N SER A 286 -7.58 1.69 20.18
CA SER A 286 -7.19 2.96 20.78
C SER A 286 -7.72 3.13 22.21
N SER A 287 -7.21 4.13 22.92
CA SER A 287 -7.74 4.55 24.23
C SER A 287 -9.17 5.06 24.17
N SER A 288 -9.71 5.40 23.00
CA SER A 288 -11.13 5.73 22.82
C SER A 288 -11.98 4.53 22.42
N GLY A 289 -11.43 3.32 22.36
CA GLY A 289 -12.14 2.12 21.95
C GLY A 289 -12.35 1.95 20.45
N LYS A 290 -11.59 2.66 19.60
CA LYS A 290 -11.66 2.52 18.13
C LYS A 290 -10.64 1.50 17.63
N LEU A 291 -10.97 0.76 16.58
CA LEU A 291 -10.00 -0.10 15.91
C LEU A 291 -8.95 0.79 15.22
N LEU A 292 -7.68 0.52 15.48
CA LEU A 292 -6.56 1.22 14.82
C LEU A 292 -5.97 0.35 13.72
N GLN A 293 -5.83 -0.93 14.00
CA GLN A 293 -5.29 -1.90 13.06
C GLN A 293 -5.73 -3.32 13.44
N TYR A 294 -5.97 -4.14 12.43
CA TYR A 294 -6.01 -5.59 12.53
C TYR A 294 -5.03 -6.18 11.51
N ASN A 295 -4.37 -7.27 11.84
CA ASN A 295 -3.53 -8.02 10.93
C ASN A 295 -3.65 -9.52 11.23
N ASN A 296 -3.86 -10.34 10.21
CA ASN A 296 -3.93 -11.80 10.27
C ASN A 296 -3.19 -12.40 9.08
N THR A 297 -1.99 -12.91 9.34
CA THR A 297 -1.13 -13.49 8.30
C THR A 297 -1.31 -14.99 8.14
N ILE A 298 -2.07 -15.68 9.00
CA ILE A 298 -2.23 -17.16 8.95
C ILE A 298 -2.58 -17.65 7.54
N PRO A 299 -3.60 -17.10 6.86
CA PRO A 299 -4.03 -17.61 5.55
C PRO A 299 -2.97 -17.40 4.45
N LEU A 300 -1.99 -16.52 4.69
CA LEU A 300 -0.92 -16.24 3.75
C LEU A 300 0.20 -17.29 3.81
N PHE A 301 0.31 -18.04 4.90
CA PHE A 301 1.26 -19.15 5.03
C PHE A 301 0.69 -20.48 4.53
N GLU A 302 -0.64 -20.56 4.36
CA GLU A 302 -1.32 -21.70 3.77
C GLU A 302 -1.21 -21.63 2.24
N ASN A 303 -0.90 -22.75 1.58
CA ASN A 303 -0.73 -22.85 0.13
C ASN A 303 -1.92 -23.57 -0.51
#